data_AF-A0AAD2K5R3-F1
#
_entry.id   AF-A0AAD2K5R3-F1
#
_cell.length_a   1.000
_cell.length_b   1.000
_cell.length_c   1.000
_cell.angle_alpha   90.00
_cell.angle_beta   90.00
_cell.angle_gamma   90.00
#
_symmetry.space_group_name_H-M   'P 1'
#
loop_
_entity.id
_entity.type
_entity.pdbx_description
1 polymer ?
#
loop_
_entity_poly.entity_id
_entity_poly.type
_entity_poly.pdbx_seq_one_letter_code
_entity_poly.pdbx_strand_id
1 'polypeptide(L)'
;MDDEDGELRNPFPSPPSHYTKYTSHNLALLALYQERTADAQSASTNQHQVLNDQTDVPDWPLIQLEKPRVDWILEDPEPYYDVFGERWFLKDRIPSLAEMGGNQLYPQDPSVDRRPALLSILRSLLVTYSSLTASMLAPPQTMAASGPPEWEGNVEWVTVLGQNLMAAANDLRPVQARGNLEVMLQRQLDLRRSETQALHEKCDLLEARLNELQKSAHVFSSLSDTRSAVNMDAHVASAPPGNMYDEVRLWAEEVE
;
A
#
# COMPACT_ATOMS: atom_id res chain seq x y z
N MET A 1 -11.16 18.11 -38.01
CA MET A 1 -12.57 17.82 -38.36
C MET A 1 -12.84 16.33 -38.28
N ASP A 2 -11.94 15.45 -38.73
CA ASP A 2 -12.17 13.99 -38.62
C ASP A 2 -12.14 13.43 -37.18
N ASP A 3 -11.37 14.02 -36.26
CA ASP A 3 -11.27 13.53 -34.88
C ASP A 3 -12.50 13.88 -34.01
N GLU A 4 -13.10 15.06 -34.20
CA GLU A 4 -14.29 15.51 -33.43
C GLU A 4 -15.52 14.64 -33.73
N ASP A 5 -15.69 14.20 -34.99
CA ASP A 5 -16.78 13.33 -35.41
C ASP A 5 -16.61 11.87 -34.91
N GLY A 6 -15.37 11.43 -34.68
CA GLY A 6 -15.03 10.13 -34.10
C GLY A 6 -15.26 10.07 -32.59
N GLU A 7 -15.03 11.18 -31.88
CA GLU A 7 -15.27 11.31 -30.43
C GLU A 7 -16.75 11.16 -30.06
N LEU A 8 -17.67 11.59 -30.92
CA LEU A 8 -19.12 11.44 -30.73
C LEU A 8 -19.61 9.99 -30.84
N ARG A 9 -18.79 9.08 -31.39
CA ARG A 9 -19.15 7.68 -31.67
C ARG A 9 -18.52 6.70 -30.67
N ASN A 10 -17.49 7.14 -29.94
CA ASN A 10 -16.81 6.35 -28.92
C ASN A 10 -17.33 6.75 -27.52
N PRO A 11 -17.83 5.82 -26.70
CA PRO A 11 -18.26 6.15 -25.33
C PRO A 11 -17.11 6.54 -24.40
N PHE A 12 -15.86 6.34 -24.80
CA PHE A 12 -14.69 6.72 -24.03
C PHE A 12 -14.04 7.99 -24.61
N PRO A 13 -13.68 8.97 -23.76
CA PRO A 13 -12.98 10.16 -24.21
C PRO A 13 -11.62 9.76 -24.81
N SER A 14 -11.18 10.50 -25.83
CA SER A 14 -9.83 10.39 -26.35
C SER A 14 -8.81 10.75 -25.24
N PRO A 15 -7.60 10.18 -25.26
CA PRO A 15 -6.55 10.56 -24.32
C PRO A 15 -6.20 12.06 -24.48
N PRO A 16 -5.74 12.74 -23.43
CA PRO A 16 -5.41 14.17 -23.48
C PRO A 16 -4.40 14.48 -24.58
N SER A 17 -4.63 15.48 -25.43
CA SER A 17 -3.84 15.81 -26.62
C SER A 17 -2.31 15.86 -26.42
N HIS A 18 -1.86 16.17 -25.20
CA HIS A 18 -0.46 16.18 -24.79
C HIS A 18 0.22 14.80 -24.83
N TYR A 19 -0.51 13.68 -24.86
CA TYR A 19 0.07 12.34 -24.87
C TYR A 19 1.02 12.12 -26.07
N THR A 20 0.70 12.72 -27.22
CA THR A 20 1.51 12.66 -28.45
C THR A 20 2.88 13.33 -28.31
N LYS A 21 3.03 14.24 -27.34
CA LYS A 21 4.26 14.99 -27.08
C LYS A 21 5.30 14.15 -26.33
N TYR A 22 4.91 13.06 -25.69
CA TYR A 22 5.80 12.16 -24.95
C TYR A 22 6.57 11.22 -25.89
N THR A 23 7.51 11.77 -26.66
CA THR A 23 8.44 11.01 -27.50
C THR A 23 9.79 10.86 -26.82
N SER A 24 10.55 9.81 -27.16
CA SER A 24 11.92 9.62 -26.64
C SER A 24 12.84 10.80 -26.94
N HIS A 25 12.68 11.42 -28.12
CA HIS A 25 13.38 12.62 -28.51
C HIS A 25 13.03 13.81 -27.61
N ASN A 26 11.75 14.10 -27.41
CA ASN A 26 11.33 15.25 -26.59
C ASN A 26 11.70 15.08 -25.11
N LEU A 27 11.71 13.83 -24.60
CA LEU A 27 12.20 13.53 -23.25
C LEU A 27 13.72 13.71 -23.12
N ALA A 28 14.50 13.37 -24.15
CA ALA A 28 15.93 13.66 -24.17
C ALA A 28 16.19 15.17 -24.23
N LEU A 29 15.41 15.93 -25.01
CA LEU A 29 15.47 17.39 -25.04
C LEU A 29 15.12 18.01 -23.68
N LEU A 30 14.10 17.48 -22.99
CA LEU A 30 13.75 17.89 -21.62
C LEU A 30 14.92 17.67 -20.66
N ALA A 31 15.55 16.49 -20.68
CA ALA A 31 16.67 16.18 -19.80
C ALA A 31 17.86 17.13 -20.05
N LEU A 32 18.18 17.41 -21.32
CA LEU A 32 19.22 18.39 -21.70
C LEU A 32 18.84 19.82 -21.27
N TYR A 33 17.57 20.19 -21.42
CA TYR A 33 17.08 21.49 -20.97
C TYR A 33 17.23 21.63 -19.45
N GLN A 34 16.86 20.60 -18.68
CA GLN A 34 17.01 20.58 -17.22
C GLN A 34 18.49 20.65 -16.80
N GLU A 35 19.39 19.90 -17.45
CA GLU A 35 20.82 19.95 -17.16
C GLU A 35 21.40 21.36 -17.38
N ARG A 36 21.05 22.01 -18.50
CA ARG A 36 21.54 23.35 -18.84
C ARG A 36 20.89 24.47 -18.03
N THR A 37 19.68 24.26 -17.53
CA THR A 37 18.96 25.24 -16.70
C THR A 37 19.17 25.04 -15.20
N ALA A 38 19.74 23.91 -14.76
CA ALA A 38 20.05 23.63 -13.36
C ALA A 38 20.96 24.71 -12.73
N ASP A 39 21.88 25.28 -13.52
CA ASP A 39 22.79 26.35 -13.08
C ASP A 39 22.16 27.76 -13.19
N ALA A 40 21.08 27.91 -13.96
CA ALA A 40 20.43 29.19 -14.23
C ALA A 40 19.10 29.29 -13.49
N GLN A 41 19.09 29.92 -12.31
CA GLN A 41 17.90 30.22 -11.48
C GLN A 41 16.92 31.22 -12.14
N SER A 42 16.45 30.95 -13.35
CA SER A 42 15.46 31.81 -14.02
C SER A 42 14.51 30.98 -14.88
N ALA A 43 13.28 30.86 -14.38
CA ALA A 43 12.12 30.19 -14.99
C ALA A 43 11.60 30.84 -16.28
N SER A 44 12.41 31.66 -16.97
CA SER A 44 12.03 32.41 -18.17
C SER A 44 13.19 32.47 -19.19
N THR A 45 14.00 31.41 -19.26
CA THR A 45 14.99 31.30 -20.33
C THR A 45 14.30 30.75 -21.57
N ASN A 46 14.45 31.43 -22.71
CA ASN A 46 13.86 30.96 -23.97
C ASN A 46 14.43 29.58 -24.34
N GLN A 47 13.57 28.56 -24.43
CA GLN A 47 13.95 27.16 -24.71
C GLN A 47 14.84 27.02 -25.95
N HIS A 48 14.51 27.77 -27.01
CA HIS A 48 15.32 27.77 -28.23
C HIS A 48 16.74 28.30 -27.99
N GLN A 49 16.92 29.32 -27.13
CA GLN A 49 18.25 29.84 -26.80
C GLN A 49 19.11 28.84 -26.03
N VAL A 50 18.49 28.06 -25.14
CA VAL A 50 19.19 27.01 -24.35
C VAL A 50 19.55 25.81 -25.22
N LEU A 51 18.71 25.50 -26.21
CA LEU A 51 18.82 24.34 -27.08
C LEU A 51 19.19 24.71 -28.53
N ASN A 52 19.92 25.81 -28.74
CA ASN A 52 20.31 26.28 -30.09
C ASN A 52 21.09 25.23 -30.90
N ASP A 53 21.75 24.28 -30.23
CA ASP A 53 22.55 23.23 -30.87
C ASP A 53 21.72 22.04 -31.39
N GLN A 54 20.45 21.94 -30.97
CA GLN A 54 19.58 20.82 -31.30
C GLN A 54 18.67 21.17 -32.48
N THR A 55 18.47 20.20 -33.36
CA THR A 55 17.49 20.29 -34.45
C THR A 55 16.11 19.90 -33.94
N ASP A 56 15.06 20.46 -34.53
CA ASP A 56 13.66 20.11 -34.25
C ASP A 56 13.16 20.40 -32.81
N VAL A 57 13.64 21.49 -32.19
CA VAL A 57 13.11 21.97 -30.90
C VAL A 57 11.65 22.39 -31.06
N PRO A 58 10.69 21.78 -30.33
CA PRO A 58 9.28 22.11 -30.46
C PRO A 58 8.94 23.52 -29.98
N ASP A 59 7.93 24.16 -30.59
CA ASP A 59 7.45 25.50 -30.23
C ASP A 59 6.70 25.55 -28.88
N TRP A 60 6.28 24.40 -28.37
CA TRP A 60 5.60 24.28 -27.07
C TRP A 60 6.62 24.05 -25.93
N PRO A 61 6.30 24.50 -24.70
CA PRO A 61 7.26 24.44 -23.58
C PRO A 61 7.48 23.00 -23.12
N LEU A 62 8.74 22.54 -23.15
CA LEU A 62 9.15 21.18 -22.73
C LEU A 62 8.75 20.88 -21.29
N ILE A 63 8.64 21.90 -20.42
CA ILE A 63 8.18 21.80 -19.03
C ILE A 63 6.82 21.08 -18.91
N GLN A 64 5.98 21.09 -19.95
CA GLN A 64 4.72 20.32 -19.97
C GLN A 64 4.92 18.81 -19.86
N LEU A 65 6.10 18.28 -20.18
CA LEU A 65 6.42 16.85 -20.04
C LEU A 65 6.80 16.46 -18.62
N GLU A 66 7.03 17.43 -17.73
CA GLU A 66 7.37 17.15 -16.34
C GLU A 66 6.18 16.57 -15.59
N LYS A 67 6.47 15.85 -14.51
CA LYS A 67 5.44 15.39 -13.60
C LYS A 67 4.67 16.61 -13.06
N PRO A 68 3.34 16.62 -13.12
CA PRO A 68 2.55 17.68 -12.50
C PRO A 68 2.96 17.86 -11.04
N ARG A 69 3.02 19.10 -10.57
CA ARG A 69 3.25 19.37 -9.14
C ARG A 69 2.07 18.82 -8.37
N VAL A 70 2.29 17.82 -7.51
CA VAL A 70 1.24 17.21 -6.66
C VAL A 70 1.21 17.87 -5.27
N ASP A 71 2.31 18.52 -4.88
CA ASP A 71 2.49 19.09 -3.55
C ASP A 71 1.54 20.26 -3.26
N TRP A 72 1.12 20.99 -4.31
CA TRP A 72 0.13 22.08 -4.22
C TRP A 72 -1.19 21.67 -3.56
N ILE A 73 -1.60 20.40 -3.65
CA ILE A 73 -2.83 19.91 -3.06
C ILE A 73 -2.75 20.01 -1.53
N LEU A 74 -1.55 19.89 -0.96
CA LEU A 74 -1.31 20.00 0.48
C LEU A 74 -1.26 21.45 0.98
N GLU A 75 -1.12 22.44 0.09
CA GLU A 75 -1.11 23.86 0.45
C GLU A 75 -2.53 24.36 0.78
N ASP A 76 -3.55 23.72 0.21
CA ASP A 76 -4.94 24.05 0.48
C ASP A 76 -5.33 23.69 1.93
N PRO A 77 -6.15 24.52 2.59
CA PRO A 77 -6.58 24.29 3.97
C PRO A 77 -7.38 22.99 4.13
N GLU A 78 -8.12 22.60 3.09
CA GLU A 78 -8.81 21.32 2.97
C GLU A 78 -8.31 20.60 1.71
N PRO A 79 -7.27 19.76 1.82
CA PRO A 79 -6.68 19.12 0.65
C PRO A 79 -7.65 18.07 0.08
N TYR A 80 -8.05 18.21 -1.19
CA TYR A 80 -8.91 17.27 -1.90
C TYR A 80 -8.47 17.04 -3.35
N TYR A 81 -8.98 15.96 -3.95
CA TYR A 81 -8.87 15.67 -5.38
C TYR A 81 -10.21 15.12 -5.88
N ASP A 82 -10.60 15.47 -7.09
CA ASP A 82 -11.86 15.01 -7.68
C ASP A 82 -11.58 13.81 -8.61
N VAL A 83 -12.36 12.75 -8.47
CA VAL A 83 -12.27 11.53 -9.28
C VAL A 83 -13.67 11.18 -9.76
N PHE A 84 -13.87 11.15 -11.08
CA PHE A 84 -15.17 10.82 -11.71
C PHE A 84 -16.37 11.62 -11.18
N GLY A 85 -16.15 12.88 -10.78
CA GLY A 85 -17.19 13.75 -10.24
C GLY A 85 -17.42 13.60 -8.73
N GLU A 86 -16.69 12.72 -8.06
CA GLU A 86 -16.66 12.61 -6.60
C GLU A 86 -15.45 13.34 -6.03
N ARG A 87 -15.66 14.05 -4.92
CA ARG A 87 -14.60 14.75 -4.19
C ARG A 87 -14.03 13.86 -3.10
N TRP A 88 -12.72 13.61 -3.19
CA TRP A 88 -11.96 12.81 -2.24
C TRP A 88 -11.03 13.70 -1.43
N PHE A 89 -11.17 13.70 -0.11
CA PHE A 89 -10.29 14.44 0.79
C PHE A 89 -9.01 13.64 1.05
N LEU A 90 -7.84 14.29 1.05
CA LEU A 90 -6.56 13.63 1.33
C LEU A 90 -6.47 13.17 2.79
N LYS A 91 -7.02 13.97 3.70
CA LYS A 91 -7.24 13.57 5.10
C LYS A 91 -8.67 13.07 5.21
N ASP A 92 -8.84 11.78 4.95
CA ASP A 92 -10.12 11.12 5.14
C ASP A 92 -10.48 11.14 6.63
N ARG A 93 -11.48 11.94 6.98
CA ARG A 93 -12.11 11.93 8.30
C ARG A 93 -13.52 11.42 8.12
N ILE A 94 -13.87 10.41 8.89
CA ILE A 94 -15.26 9.99 8.98
C ILE A 94 -16.01 11.13 9.69
N PRO A 95 -16.99 11.76 9.04
CA PRO A 95 -17.75 12.83 9.67
C PRO A 95 -18.44 12.29 10.92
N SER A 96 -18.45 13.09 11.98
CA SER A 96 -19.12 12.70 13.22
C SER A 96 -20.63 12.63 13.00
N LEU A 97 -21.31 11.85 13.83
CA LEU A 97 -22.76 11.73 13.74
C LEU A 97 -23.46 13.08 13.91
N ALA A 98 -22.93 13.97 14.76
CA ALA A 98 -23.42 15.33 14.97
C ALA A 98 -23.24 16.23 13.73
N GLU A 99 -22.10 16.11 13.03
CA GLU A 99 -21.86 16.86 11.78
C GLU A 99 -22.79 16.41 10.65
N MET A 100 -23.24 15.15 10.67
CA MET A 100 -24.26 14.63 9.76
C MET A 100 -25.70 14.97 10.19
N GLY A 101 -25.88 15.75 11.26
CA GLY A 101 -27.20 16.12 11.80
C GLY A 101 -27.90 14.99 12.57
N GLY A 102 -27.19 13.90 12.89
CA GLY A 102 -27.71 12.76 13.63
C GLY A 102 -27.62 12.95 15.15
N ASN A 103 -28.56 12.34 15.87
CA ASN A 103 -28.57 12.34 17.33
C ASN A 103 -27.66 11.22 17.87
N GLN A 104 -26.63 11.58 18.64
CA GLN A 104 -25.70 10.62 19.22
C GLN A 104 -26.19 10.09 20.56
N LEU A 105 -26.31 8.77 20.65
CA LEU A 105 -26.86 8.02 21.79
C LEU A 105 -25.78 7.35 22.65
N TYR A 106 -24.49 7.55 22.33
CA TYR A 106 -23.36 7.02 23.06
C TYR A 106 -22.36 8.13 23.47
N PRO A 107 -21.55 7.94 24.53
CA PRO A 107 -20.62 8.95 25.00
C PRO A 107 -19.64 9.43 23.91
N GLN A 108 -19.47 10.74 23.79
CA GLN A 108 -18.50 11.36 22.88
C GLN A 108 -17.06 11.04 23.30
N ASP A 109 -16.80 11.09 24.61
CA ASP A 109 -15.49 10.89 25.17
C ASP A 109 -14.96 9.46 24.85
N PRO A 110 -13.85 9.33 24.12
CA PRO A 110 -13.23 8.04 23.83
C PRO A 110 -12.68 7.31 25.07
N SER A 111 -12.49 8.02 26.19
CA SER A 111 -11.98 7.43 27.43
C SER A 111 -13.04 6.61 28.20
N VAL A 112 -14.31 6.84 27.90
CA VAL A 112 -15.44 6.18 28.56
C VAL A 112 -15.79 4.88 27.85
N ASP A 113 -16.07 3.82 28.61
CA ASP A 113 -16.53 2.56 28.04
C ASP A 113 -17.89 2.74 27.33
N ARG A 114 -17.88 2.62 26.01
CA ARG A 114 -19.07 2.76 25.15
C ARG A 114 -19.92 1.49 25.13
N ARG A 115 -19.41 0.33 25.55
CA ARG A 115 -20.10 -0.98 25.43
C ARG A 115 -21.50 -0.98 26.08
N PRO A 116 -21.72 -0.42 27.29
CA PRO A 116 -23.05 -0.40 27.90
C PRO A 116 -24.07 0.39 27.06
N ALA A 117 -23.66 1.54 26.50
CA ALA A 117 -24.51 2.36 25.66
C ALA A 117 -24.84 1.64 24.33
N LEU A 118 -23.85 1.02 23.68
CA LEU A 118 -24.06 0.26 22.45
C LEU A 118 -24.96 -0.96 22.65
N LEU A 119 -24.81 -1.67 23.77
CA LEU A 119 -25.72 -2.76 24.14
C LEU A 119 -27.14 -2.25 24.39
N SER A 120 -27.29 -1.07 25.00
CA SER A 120 -28.61 -0.45 25.17
C SER A 120 -29.23 -0.10 23.81
N ILE A 121 -28.46 0.52 22.92
CA ILE A 121 -28.90 0.86 21.55
C ILE A 121 -29.33 -0.39 20.78
N LEU A 122 -28.54 -1.48 20.87
CA LEU A 122 -28.87 -2.76 20.23
C LEU A 122 -30.18 -3.36 20.78
N ARG A 123 -30.36 -3.34 22.11
CA ARG A 123 -31.60 -3.80 22.74
C ARG A 123 -32.80 -2.96 22.30
N SER A 124 -32.65 -1.64 22.28
CA SER A 124 -33.67 -0.72 21.76
C SER A 124 -33.99 -1.03 20.31
N LEU A 125 -32.99 -1.27 19.46
CA LEU A 125 -33.19 -1.62 18.05
C LEU A 125 -34.01 -2.90 17.88
N LEU A 126 -33.72 -3.94 18.67
CA LEU A 126 -34.48 -5.19 18.64
C LEU A 126 -35.94 -4.99 19.08
N VAL A 127 -36.17 -4.18 20.13
CA VAL A 127 -37.51 -3.86 20.61
C VAL A 127 -38.28 -3.01 19.59
N THR A 128 -37.65 -1.98 19.02
CA THR A 128 -38.26 -1.15 17.97
C THR A 128 -38.56 -1.98 16.71
N TYR A 129 -37.70 -2.94 16.36
CA TYR A 129 -37.98 -3.85 15.25
C TYR A 129 -39.16 -4.78 15.53
N SER A 130 -39.29 -5.30 16.76
CA SER A 130 -40.45 -6.11 17.15
C SER A 130 -41.78 -5.33 17.19
N SER A 131 -41.74 -4.05 17.56
CA SER A 131 -42.92 -3.18 17.52
C SER A 131 -43.26 -2.77 16.08
N LEU A 132 -42.26 -2.55 15.23
CA LEU A 132 -42.45 -2.37 13.79
C LEU A 132 -43.18 -3.57 13.18
N THR A 133 -42.71 -4.79 13.42
CA THR A 133 -43.37 -5.99 12.87
C THR A 133 -44.78 -6.19 13.43
N ALA A 134 -45.00 -5.90 14.72
CA ALA A 134 -46.35 -5.91 15.30
C ALA A 134 -47.28 -4.87 14.64
N SER A 135 -46.80 -3.65 14.39
CA SER A 135 -47.57 -2.58 13.75
C SER A 135 -47.92 -2.90 12.29
N MET A 136 -47.03 -3.61 11.58
CA MET A 136 -47.24 -4.04 10.19
C MET A 136 -48.22 -5.20 10.07
N LEU A 137 -48.30 -6.04 11.09
CA LEU A 137 -49.24 -7.16 11.18
C LEU A 137 -50.60 -6.74 11.76
N ALA A 138 -50.71 -5.51 12.29
CA ALA A 138 -51.95 -4.97 12.81
C ALA A 138 -52.97 -4.73 11.67
N PRO A 139 -54.28 -4.79 11.95
CA PRO A 139 -55.31 -4.50 10.96
C PRO A 139 -55.11 -3.11 10.35
N PRO A 140 -55.42 -2.90 9.05
CA PRO A 140 -55.29 -1.60 8.40
C PRO A 140 -56.03 -0.53 9.19
N GLN A 141 -55.37 0.60 9.44
CA GLN A 141 -56.01 1.72 10.14
C GLN A 141 -57.23 2.17 9.33
N THR A 142 -58.40 2.20 9.97
CA THR A 142 -59.61 2.72 9.34
C THR A 142 -59.43 4.21 9.04
N MET A 143 -60.08 4.73 7.99
CA MET A 143 -59.95 6.12 7.52
C MET A 143 -60.28 7.22 8.56
N ALA A 144 -60.66 6.85 9.79
CA ALA A 144 -60.92 7.74 10.92
C ALA A 144 -59.67 8.02 11.79
N ALA A 145 -58.53 7.35 11.57
CA ALA A 145 -57.30 7.61 12.31
C ALA A 145 -56.62 8.89 11.79
N SER A 146 -56.56 9.92 12.64
CA SER A 146 -56.04 11.26 12.29
C SER A 146 -54.53 11.44 12.52
N GLY A 147 -53.74 10.37 12.57
CA GLY A 147 -52.31 10.42 12.89
C GLY A 147 -51.42 9.67 11.89
N PRO A 148 -50.12 9.98 11.84
CA PRO A 148 -49.17 9.18 11.07
C PRO A 148 -49.18 7.74 11.58
N PRO A 149 -49.00 6.74 10.70
CA PRO A 149 -48.95 5.35 11.11
C PRO A 149 -47.82 5.07 12.11
N GLU A 150 -48.07 4.20 13.09
CA GLU A 150 -47.06 3.83 14.11
C GLU A 150 -45.78 3.23 13.50
N TRP A 151 -45.89 2.55 12.35
CA TRP A 151 -44.74 1.98 11.64
C TRP A 151 -43.75 3.06 11.19
N GLU A 152 -44.22 4.28 10.87
CA GLU A 152 -43.38 5.38 10.38
C GLU A 152 -42.38 5.81 11.46
N GLY A 153 -42.88 6.06 12.67
CA GLY A 153 -42.02 6.40 13.81
C GLY A 153 -41.06 5.27 14.20
N ASN A 154 -41.50 4.00 14.07
CA ASN A 154 -40.61 2.87 14.30
C ASN A 154 -39.47 2.80 13.27
N VAL A 155 -39.73 3.11 12.00
CA VAL A 155 -38.69 3.17 10.95
C VAL A 155 -37.69 4.31 11.19
N GLU A 156 -38.16 5.48 11.62
CA GLU A 156 -37.29 6.60 12.00
C GLU A 156 -36.34 6.20 13.13
N TRP A 157 -36.86 5.58 14.20
CA TRP A 157 -36.05 5.11 15.32
C TRP A 157 -35.06 4.02 14.91
N VAL A 158 -35.47 3.05 14.08
CA VAL A 158 -34.55 2.04 13.53
C VAL A 158 -33.41 2.70 12.76
N THR A 159 -33.71 3.73 11.97
CA THR A 159 -32.71 4.49 11.20
C THR A 159 -31.70 5.17 12.13
N VAL A 160 -32.19 5.90 13.15
CA VAL A 160 -31.32 6.59 14.13
C VAL A 160 -30.46 5.59 14.92
N LEU A 161 -31.04 4.49 15.40
CA LEU A 161 -30.34 3.46 16.16
C LEU A 161 -29.26 2.77 15.29
N GLY A 162 -29.60 2.48 14.03
CA GLY A 162 -28.66 1.90 13.06
C GLY A 162 -27.49 2.83 12.75
N GLN A 163 -27.76 4.12 12.50
CA GLN A 163 -26.73 5.13 12.29
C GLN A 163 -25.79 5.26 13.48
N ASN A 164 -26.32 5.21 14.70
CA ASN A 164 -25.51 5.24 15.93
C ASN A 164 -24.57 4.03 16.05
N LEU A 165 -25.05 2.82 15.74
CA LEU A 165 -24.20 1.63 15.74
C LEU A 165 -23.11 1.69 14.66
N MET A 166 -23.46 2.16 13.46
CA MET A 166 -22.49 2.34 12.37
C MET A 166 -21.43 3.37 12.71
N ALA A 167 -21.82 4.53 13.25
CA ALA A 167 -20.90 5.58 13.68
C ALA A 167 -19.95 5.07 14.77
N ALA A 168 -20.47 4.39 15.79
CA ALA A 168 -19.64 3.83 16.85
C ALA A 168 -18.66 2.75 16.35
N ALA A 169 -19.06 1.93 15.36
CA ALA A 169 -18.16 0.97 14.73
C ALA A 169 -17.08 1.66 13.89
N ASN A 170 -17.43 2.75 13.19
CA ASN A 170 -16.50 3.56 12.43
C ASN A 170 -15.43 4.19 13.33
N ASP A 171 -15.82 4.69 14.51
CA ASP A 171 -14.89 5.25 15.50
C ASP A 171 -13.85 4.21 16.01
N LEU A 172 -14.17 2.91 15.94
CA LEU A 172 -13.26 1.84 16.37
C LEU A 172 -12.24 1.44 15.29
N ARG A 173 -12.40 1.86 14.03
CA ARG A 173 -11.50 1.47 12.93
C ARG A 173 -10.03 1.84 13.17
N PRO A 174 -9.68 3.03 13.69
CA PRO A 174 -8.27 3.36 13.96
C PRO A 174 -7.65 2.47 15.05
N VAL A 175 -8.43 2.11 16.07
CA VAL A 175 -7.97 1.21 17.15
C VAL A 175 -7.78 -0.20 16.60
N GLN A 176 -8.72 -0.68 15.79
CA GLN A 176 -8.62 -1.98 15.11
C GLN A 176 -7.38 -2.04 14.20
N ALA A 177 -7.11 -1.00 13.42
CA ALA A 177 -5.94 -0.93 12.55
C ALA A 177 -4.63 -1.04 13.36
N ARG A 178 -4.55 -0.36 14.51
CA ARG A 178 -3.39 -0.46 15.42
C ARG A 178 -3.25 -1.87 16.00
N GLY A 179 -4.33 -2.49 16.47
CA GLY A 179 -4.29 -3.86 16.99
C GLY A 179 -3.88 -4.87 15.92
N ASN A 180 -4.39 -4.71 14.69
CA ASN A 180 -3.99 -5.55 13.56
C ASN A 180 -2.51 -5.40 13.22
N LEU A 181 -1.98 -4.18 13.25
CA LEU A 181 -0.56 -3.91 13.03
C LEU A 181 0.30 -4.55 14.12
N GLU A 182 -0.10 -4.42 15.39
CA GLU A 182 0.61 -5.04 16.51
C GLU A 182 0.73 -6.56 16.34
N VAL A 183 -0.38 -7.22 16.02
CA VAL A 183 -0.42 -8.66 15.77
C VAL A 183 0.46 -9.04 14.57
N MET A 184 0.45 -8.23 13.49
CA MET A 184 1.31 -8.44 12.34
C MET A 184 2.80 -8.37 12.71
N LEU A 185 3.19 -7.37 13.51
CA LEU A 185 4.57 -7.17 13.94
C LEU A 185 5.04 -8.26 14.90
N GLN A 186 4.18 -8.71 15.82
CA GLN A 186 4.46 -9.86 16.69
C GLN A 186 4.74 -11.11 15.86
N ARG A 187 3.90 -11.38 14.85
CA ARG A 187 4.11 -12.51 13.92
C ARG A 187 5.44 -12.38 13.16
N GLN A 188 5.80 -11.19 12.72
CA GLN A 188 7.08 -10.96 12.04
C GLN A 188 8.26 -11.23 12.97
N LEU A 189 8.20 -10.80 14.23
CA LEU A 189 9.24 -11.07 15.21
C LEU A 189 9.39 -12.57 15.49
N ASP A 190 8.29 -13.29 15.66
CA ASP A 190 8.32 -14.72 15.91
C ASP A 190 8.88 -15.50 14.72
N LEU A 191 8.52 -15.09 13.50
CA LEU A 191 9.08 -15.65 12.27
C LEU A 191 10.60 -15.41 12.21
N ARG A 192 11.07 -14.18 12.44
CA ARG A 192 12.51 -13.86 12.46
C ARG A 192 13.28 -14.63 13.52
N ARG A 193 12.70 -14.84 14.71
CA ARG A 193 13.30 -15.66 15.77
C ARG A 193 13.43 -17.11 15.34
N SER A 194 12.37 -17.67 14.74
CA SER A 194 12.38 -19.06 14.24
C SER A 194 13.40 -19.26 13.11
N GLU A 195 13.51 -18.31 12.18
CA GLU A 195 14.52 -18.32 11.11
C GLU A 195 15.94 -18.26 11.68
N THR A 196 16.18 -17.39 12.67
CA THR A 196 17.49 -17.25 13.33
C THR A 196 17.86 -18.53 14.07
N GLN A 197 16.89 -19.14 14.78
CA GLN A 197 17.12 -20.42 15.45
C GLN A 197 17.46 -21.52 14.45
N ALA A 198 16.71 -21.64 13.35
CA ALA A 198 16.98 -22.62 12.31
C ALA A 198 18.35 -22.40 11.63
N LEU A 199 18.78 -21.14 11.48
CA LEU A 199 20.10 -20.80 10.96
C LEU A 199 21.20 -21.24 11.92
N HIS A 200 21.07 -20.94 13.22
CA HIS A 200 22.02 -21.39 14.23
C HIS A 200 22.12 -22.92 14.29
N GLU A 201 20.98 -23.62 14.27
CA GLU A 201 20.96 -25.09 14.22
C GLU A 201 21.70 -25.65 13.00
N LYS A 202 21.55 -25.02 11.83
CA LYS A 202 22.31 -25.40 10.62
C LYS A 202 23.80 -25.08 10.73
N CYS A 203 24.18 -23.94 11.30
CA CYS A 203 25.57 -23.58 11.53
C CYS A 203 26.26 -24.57 12.49
N ASP A 204 25.60 -24.93 13.59
CA ASP A 204 26.09 -25.92 14.55
C ASP A 204 26.29 -27.29 13.90
N LEU A 205 25.36 -27.71 13.04
CA LEU A 205 25.48 -28.94 12.26
C LEU A 205 26.66 -28.88 11.26
N LEU A 206 26.84 -27.76 10.56
CA LEU A 206 27.95 -27.57 9.64
C LEU A 206 29.30 -27.57 10.36
N GLU A 207 29.40 -26.89 11.50
CA GLU A 207 30.61 -26.87 12.32
C GLU A 207 30.95 -28.27 12.86
N ALA A 208 29.94 -29.04 13.31
CA ALA A 208 30.13 -30.42 13.72
C ALA A 208 30.65 -31.31 12.56
N ARG A 209 30.09 -31.16 11.35
CA ARG A 209 30.51 -31.89 10.16
C ARG A 209 31.92 -31.51 9.69
N LEU A 210 32.25 -30.21 9.71
CA LEU A 210 33.60 -29.74 9.36
C LEU A 210 34.63 -30.28 10.35
N ASN A 211 34.32 -30.29 11.65
CA ASN A 211 35.19 -30.88 12.67
C ASN A 211 35.37 -32.40 12.48
N GLU A 212 34.32 -33.12 12.07
CA GLU A 212 34.39 -34.55 11.73
C GLU A 212 35.31 -34.78 10.52
N LEU A 213 35.15 -33.97 9.45
CA LEU A 213 35.99 -34.03 8.26
C LEU A 213 37.45 -33.63 8.55
N GLN A 214 37.69 -32.63 9.38
CA GLN A 214 39.04 -32.23 9.77
C GLN A 214 39.73 -33.36 10.56
N LYS A 215 39.02 -34.01 11.47
CA LYS A 215 39.54 -35.19 12.19
C LYS A 215 39.86 -36.33 11.24
N SER A 216 38.97 -36.64 10.28
CA SER A 216 39.21 -37.71 9.31
C SER A 216 40.38 -37.37 8.36
N ALA A 217 40.50 -36.12 7.91
CA ALA A 217 41.63 -35.64 7.10
C ALA A 217 42.95 -35.68 7.87
N HIS A 218 42.97 -35.29 9.15
CA HIS A 218 44.17 -35.37 9.98
C HIS A 218 44.61 -36.83 10.23
N VAL A 219 43.65 -37.75 10.39
CA VAL A 219 43.94 -39.19 10.44
C VAL A 219 44.52 -39.67 9.10
N PHE A 220 43.93 -39.27 7.97
CA PHE A 220 44.43 -39.64 6.64
C PHE A 220 45.83 -39.08 6.35
N SER A 221 46.12 -37.84 6.77
CA SER A 221 47.44 -37.21 6.67
C SER A 221 48.48 -37.94 7.53
N SER A 222 48.11 -38.33 8.76
CA SER A 222 49.02 -39.09 9.63
C SER A 222 49.32 -40.50 9.08
N LEU A 223 48.36 -41.10 8.36
CA LEU A 223 48.51 -42.37 7.66
C LEU A 223 49.31 -42.23 6.34
N SER A 224 49.25 -41.07 5.68
CA SER A 224 50.08 -40.78 4.50
C SER A 224 51.52 -40.42 4.86
N ASP A 225 51.78 -39.80 6.01
CA ASP A 225 53.14 -39.56 6.50
C ASP A 225 53.84 -40.87 6.90
N THR A 226 53.08 -41.83 7.45
CA THR A 226 53.59 -43.19 7.70
C THR A 226 53.79 -44.01 6.42
N ARG A 227 53.04 -43.75 5.35
CA ARG A 227 53.26 -44.36 4.02
C ARG A 227 54.36 -43.67 3.20
N SER A 228 54.60 -42.37 3.39
CA SER A 228 55.69 -41.64 2.72
C SER A 228 57.07 -42.00 3.28
N ALA A 229 57.14 -42.50 4.51
CA ALA A 229 58.34 -43.15 5.04
C ALA A 229 58.67 -44.51 4.38
N VAL A 230 57.76 -45.06 3.57
CA VAL A 230 57.91 -46.37 2.91
C VAL A 230 57.99 -46.25 1.38
N ASN A 231 57.78 -45.06 0.79
CA ASN A 231 57.86 -44.91 -0.67
C ASN A 231 58.35 -43.50 -1.08
N MET A 232 59.66 -43.27 -0.97
CA MET A 232 60.37 -42.25 -1.76
C MET A 232 61.09 -42.96 -2.91
N ASP A 233 60.33 -43.29 -3.95
CA ASP A 233 60.81 -43.32 -5.33
C ASP A 233 59.59 -43.12 -6.24
N ALA A 234 59.50 -41.92 -6.84
CA ALA A 234 58.90 -41.60 -8.14
C ALA A 234 58.10 -40.27 -8.15
N HIS A 235 58.71 -39.31 -8.85
CA HIS A 235 58.14 -38.36 -9.80
C HIS A 235 57.09 -37.31 -9.40
N VAL A 236 57.60 -36.08 -9.46
CA VAL A 236 57.01 -34.80 -9.91
C VAL A 236 55.86 -34.94 -10.93
N ALA A 237 54.74 -34.24 -10.67
CA ALA A 237 53.92 -33.59 -11.70
C ALA A 237 53.08 -32.44 -11.09
N SER A 238 53.26 -31.24 -11.64
CA SER A 238 52.49 -30.02 -11.36
C SER A 238 51.17 -29.98 -12.15
N ALA A 239 50.09 -29.45 -11.56
CA ALA A 239 48.87 -29.01 -12.26
C ALA A 239 48.17 -27.85 -11.49
N PRO A 240 47.37 -26.99 -12.17
CA PRO A 240 47.16 -25.57 -11.82
C PRO A 240 45.93 -25.31 -10.91
N PRO A 241 45.79 -24.09 -10.33
CA PRO A 241 44.63 -23.76 -9.51
C PRO A 241 43.40 -23.45 -10.40
N GLY A 242 42.29 -24.15 -10.11
CA GLY A 242 40.98 -23.93 -10.73
C GLY A 242 40.22 -22.76 -10.12
N ASN A 243 39.44 -22.10 -10.96
CA ASN A 243 38.60 -20.92 -10.73
C ASN A 243 37.74 -20.98 -9.46
N MET A 244 38.06 -20.11 -8.49
CA MET A 244 37.20 -19.78 -7.34
C MET A 244 36.07 -18.80 -7.71
N TYR A 245 36.06 -18.28 -8.95
CA TYR A 245 35.13 -17.24 -9.38
C TYR A 245 33.79 -17.76 -9.94
N ASP A 246 33.69 -19.05 -10.29
CA ASP A 246 32.45 -19.61 -10.86
C ASP A 246 31.44 -20.07 -9.78
N GLU A 247 31.88 -20.43 -8.58
CA GLU A 247 30.96 -20.86 -7.51
C GLU A 247 30.15 -19.69 -6.90
N VAL A 248 30.69 -18.46 -6.95
CA VAL A 248 30.01 -17.28 -6.37
C VAL A 248 28.84 -16.80 -7.24
N ARG A 249 28.81 -17.14 -8.54
CA ARG A 249 27.71 -16.75 -9.44
C ARG A 249 26.47 -17.63 -9.31
N LEU A 250 26.63 -18.90 -8.91
CA LEU A 250 25.52 -19.83 -8.76
C LEU A 250 24.59 -19.50 -7.57
N TRP A 251 25.07 -18.75 -6.59
CA TRP A 251 24.26 -18.35 -5.42
C TRP A 251 23.32 -17.17 -5.68
N ALA A 252 23.47 -16.46 -6.81
CA ALA A 252 22.67 -15.26 -7.11
C ALA A 252 21.40 -15.55 -7.92
N GLU A 253 21.24 -16.77 -8.46
CA GLU A 253 20.16 -17.09 -9.41
C GLU A 253 19.01 -17.94 -8.80
N GLU A 254 19.08 -18.36 -7.52
CA GLU A 254 18.09 -19.25 -6.89
C GLU A 254 17.18 -18.57 -5.84
N VAL A 255 16.88 -17.28 -6.00
CA VAL A 255 15.85 -16.61 -5.18
C VAL A 255 14.76 -16.03 -6.09
N GLU A 256 13.85 -16.90 -6.55
CA GLU A 256 12.46 -16.59 -6.93
C GLU A 256 11.53 -17.70 -6.41
#